data_AF-A0A1A8CRM0-F1
#
_entry.id   AF-A0A1A8CRM0-F1
#
_cell.length_a   1.000
_cell.length_b   1.000
_cell.length_c   1.000
_cell.angle_alpha   90.00
_cell.angle_beta   90.00
_cell.angle_gamma   90.00
#
_symmetry.space_group_name_H-M   'P 1'
#
loop_
_entity.id
_entity.type
_entity.pdbx_description
1 polymer ?
#
loop_
_entity_poly.entity_id
_entity_poly.type
_entity_poly.pdbx_seq_one_letter_code
_entity_poly.pdbx_strand_id
1 'polypeptide(L)'
;MFGCLVAGRLVQTDALQVASDKFVFNLADYENVKHVVVFMLGTVPFPSGMGGAVYFSFPDPVSGSPVWQLLGFITNDKPSAIFKISGLKSGEGGAHPFGAMGAGGSPSVAQLGVSVESLEQLAQQIPVASAAVSTVDSFLQFTQKMLDSLYNFASSFALTQAQMTPNPTETFIPFSCILKWYENFQRRLVQNPNFWKN
;
A
#
# COMPACT_ATOMS: atom_id res chain seq x y z
N MET A 1 -8.91 -2.67 -23.61
CA MET A 1 -7.66 -1.89 -23.42
C MET A 1 -6.95 -2.29 -22.14
N PHE A 2 -7.67 -2.38 -21.01
CA PHE A 2 -7.10 -2.69 -19.69
C PHE A 2 -7.54 -4.05 -19.16
N GLY A 3 -6.72 -4.64 -18.31
CA GLY A 3 -7.05 -5.77 -17.43
C GLY A 3 -6.85 -5.37 -15.97
N CYS A 4 -7.66 -5.97 -15.10
CA CYS A 4 -7.60 -5.81 -13.66
C CYS A 4 -7.50 -7.20 -13.01
N LEU A 5 -6.61 -7.35 -12.04
CA LEU A 5 -6.44 -8.59 -11.30
C LEU A 5 -6.36 -8.30 -9.80
N VAL A 6 -7.31 -8.84 -9.06
CA VAL A 6 -7.23 -8.92 -7.60
C VAL A 6 -6.40 -10.15 -7.22
N ALA A 7 -5.45 -9.99 -6.31
CA ALA A 7 -4.66 -11.11 -5.80
C ALA A 7 -5.57 -12.21 -5.23
N GLY A 8 -5.47 -13.43 -5.78
CA GLY A 8 -6.30 -14.58 -5.41
C GLY A 8 -7.62 -14.73 -6.17
N ARG A 9 -7.90 -13.89 -7.17
CA ARG A 9 -9.09 -13.98 -8.03
C ARG A 9 -8.72 -14.12 -9.51
N LEU A 10 -9.73 -14.40 -10.34
CA LEU A 10 -9.56 -14.40 -11.80
C LEU A 10 -9.34 -12.98 -12.34
N VAL A 11 -8.64 -12.88 -13.46
CA VAL A 11 -8.46 -11.63 -14.21
C VAL A 11 -9.80 -11.13 -14.74
N GLN A 12 -10.07 -9.84 -14.58
CA GLN A 12 -11.18 -9.13 -15.22
C GLN A 12 -10.66 -8.34 -16.42
N THR A 13 -11.36 -8.42 -17.54
CA THR A 13 -11.04 -7.66 -18.79
C THR A 13 -12.25 -6.91 -19.35
N ASP A 14 -13.39 -7.06 -18.69
CA ASP A 14 -14.72 -6.52 -18.99
C ASP A 14 -14.94 -5.16 -18.32
N ALA A 15 -14.01 -4.23 -18.55
CA ALA A 15 -14.12 -2.87 -18.01
C ALA A 15 -15.38 -2.17 -18.52
N LEU A 16 -16.15 -1.57 -17.62
CA LEU A 16 -17.28 -0.70 -17.96
C LEU A 16 -16.72 0.65 -18.44
N GLN A 17 -16.95 0.97 -19.70
CA GLN A 17 -16.59 2.27 -20.26
C GLN A 17 -17.66 3.30 -19.87
N VAL A 18 -17.34 4.20 -18.93
CA VAL A 18 -18.27 5.21 -18.41
C VAL A 18 -18.14 6.56 -19.12
N ALA A 19 -17.04 6.76 -19.85
CA ALA A 19 -16.85 7.83 -20.82
C ALA A 19 -15.84 7.36 -21.89
N SER A 20 -15.66 8.13 -22.96
CA SER A 20 -14.71 7.78 -24.04
C SER A 20 -13.29 7.50 -23.53
N ASP A 21 -12.90 8.19 -22.46
CA ASP A 21 -11.59 8.20 -21.82
C ASP A 21 -11.59 7.56 -20.42
N LYS A 22 -12.69 6.96 -19.96
CA LYS A 22 -12.85 6.48 -18.57
C LYS A 22 -13.40 5.07 -18.51
N PHE A 23 -12.72 4.23 -17.76
CA PHE A 23 -13.01 2.80 -17.61
C PHE A 23 -13.10 2.44 -16.14
N VAL A 24 -14.04 1.58 -15.78
CA VAL A 24 -14.29 1.16 -14.39
C VAL A 24 -14.39 -0.35 -14.30
N PHE A 25 -13.74 -0.93 -13.29
CA PHE A 25 -13.90 -2.33 -12.88
C PHE A 25 -14.60 -2.39 -11.53
N ASN A 26 -15.58 -3.29 -11.40
CA ASN A 26 -16.27 -3.52 -10.14
C ASN A 26 -15.59 -4.65 -9.36
N LEU A 27 -15.26 -4.38 -8.11
CA LEU A 27 -14.55 -5.28 -7.22
C LEU A 27 -15.47 -5.64 -6.04
N ALA A 28 -16.17 -6.76 -6.16
CA ALA A 28 -16.99 -7.31 -5.08
C ALA A 28 -16.14 -7.70 -3.85
N ASP A 29 -16.75 -7.79 -2.68
CA ASP A 29 -16.10 -8.20 -1.42
C ASP A 29 -14.76 -7.48 -1.19
N TYR A 30 -14.76 -6.16 -1.37
CA TYR A 30 -13.52 -5.36 -1.39
C TYR A 30 -12.78 -5.37 -0.06
N GLU A 31 -13.47 -5.64 1.06
CA GLU A 31 -12.89 -5.76 2.40
C GLU A 31 -11.76 -6.81 2.48
N ASN A 32 -11.83 -7.84 1.63
CA ASN A 32 -10.83 -8.90 1.56
C ASN A 32 -9.73 -8.65 0.53
N VAL A 33 -9.83 -7.55 -0.23
CA VAL A 33 -8.88 -7.23 -1.29
C VAL A 33 -7.70 -6.47 -0.65
N LYS A 34 -6.48 -7.00 -0.82
CA LYS A 34 -5.26 -6.38 -0.29
C LYS A 34 -4.42 -5.70 -1.35
N HIS A 35 -4.34 -6.34 -2.52
CA HIS A 35 -3.56 -5.88 -3.65
C HIS A 35 -4.38 -6.00 -4.93
N VAL A 36 -4.25 -4.98 -5.78
CA VAL A 36 -4.84 -4.95 -7.12
C VAL A 36 -3.73 -4.70 -8.12
N VAL A 37 -3.76 -5.44 -9.23
CA VAL A 37 -2.88 -5.26 -10.38
C VAL A 37 -3.71 -4.68 -11.51
N VAL A 38 -3.20 -3.63 -12.14
CA VAL A 38 -3.82 -2.99 -13.30
C VAL A 38 -2.81 -2.99 -14.42
N PHE A 39 -3.23 -3.37 -15.61
CA PHE A 39 -2.32 -3.50 -16.75
C PHE A 39 -3.02 -3.27 -18.08
N MET A 40 -2.25 -2.92 -19.10
CA MET A 40 -2.70 -2.88 -20.48
C MET A 40 -2.68 -4.29 -21.08
N LEU A 41 -3.69 -4.64 -21.87
CA LEU A 41 -3.79 -5.95 -22.53
C LEU A 41 -2.85 -6.11 -23.73
N GLY A 42 -2.19 -5.03 -24.16
CA GLY A 42 -1.35 -5.02 -25.36
C GLY A 42 -2.11 -4.98 -26.69
N THR A 43 -3.45 -4.91 -26.65
CA THR A 43 -4.29 -4.85 -27.86
C THR A 43 -4.43 -3.43 -28.43
N VAL A 44 -4.45 -2.42 -27.57
CA VAL A 44 -4.58 -1.01 -27.94
C VAL A 44 -3.62 -0.19 -27.06
N PRO A 45 -2.62 0.51 -27.63
CA PRO A 45 -1.74 1.39 -26.87
C PRO A 45 -2.47 2.69 -26.47
N PHE A 46 -1.93 3.42 -25.50
CA PHE A 46 -2.37 4.80 -25.27
C PHE A 46 -2.04 5.67 -26.49
N PRO A 47 -2.89 6.66 -26.82
CA PRO A 47 -2.54 7.68 -27.80
C PRO A 47 -1.23 8.41 -27.45
N SER A 48 -0.58 9.01 -28.44
CA SER A 48 0.66 9.76 -28.22
C SER A 48 0.45 10.88 -27.19
N GLY A 49 1.35 10.96 -26.21
CA GLY A 49 1.28 11.94 -25.13
C GLY A 49 0.24 11.66 -24.05
N MET A 50 -0.38 10.47 -24.04
CA MET A 50 -1.37 10.07 -23.03
C MET A 50 -0.91 8.89 -22.18
N GLY A 51 -1.49 8.79 -20.99
CA GLY A 51 -1.35 7.67 -20.07
C GLY A 51 -2.65 7.43 -19.30
N GLY A 52 -2.63 6.52 -18.33
CA GLY A 52 -3.77 6.19 -17.48
C GLY A 52 -3.52 6.56 -16.03
N ALA A 53 -4.33 7.46 -15.47
CA ALA A 53 -4.46 7.64 -14.03
C ALA A 53 -5.35 6.54 -13.45
N VAL A 54 -4.83 5.83 -12.45
CA VAL A 54 -5.51 4.72 -11.79
C VAL A 54 -6.05 5.18 -10.45
N TYR A 55 -7.36 5.10 -10.28
CA TYR A 55 -8.05 5.46 -9.06
C TYR A 55 -8.73 4.26 -8.43
N PHE A 56 -8.94 4.33 -7.13
CA PHE A 56 -9.71 3.36 -6.38
C PHE A 56 -10.81 4.07 -5.61
N SER A 57 -12.02 3.52 -5.68
CA SER A 57 -13.19 4.00 -4.96
C SER A 57 -13.64 2.96 -3.95
N PHE A 58 -13.88 3.39 -2.72
CA PHE A 58 -14.55 2.60 -1.71
C PHE A 58 -15.71 3.40 -1.11
N PRO A 59 -16.78 2.72 -0.67
CA PRO A 59 -17.90 3.39 -0.02
C PRO A 59 -17.44 3.96 1.32
N ASP A 60 -17.70 5.24 1.55
CA ASP A 60 -17.44 5.87 2.84
C ASP A 60 -18.35 5.25 3.93
N PRO A 61 -17.81 4.76 5.05
CA PRO A 61 -18.60 4.13 6.11
C PRO A 61 -19.65 5.06 6.73
N VAL A 62 -19.44 6.38 6.66
CA VAL A 62 -20.30 7.38 7.31
C VAL A 62 -21.37 7.90 6.35
N SER A 63 -20.97 8.37 5.17
CA SER A 63 -21.88 8.97 4.19
C SER A 63 -22.45 7.98 3.16
N GLY A 64 -21.88 6.77 3.07
CA GLY A 64 -22.22 5.79 2.03
C GLY A 64 -21.81 6.24 0.62
N SER A 65 -21.21 7.42 0.46
CA SER A 65 -20.82 7.97 -0.83
C SER A 65 -19.48 7.40 -1.29
N PRO A 66 -19.26 7.22 -2.60
CA PRO A 66 -17.99 6.73 -3.12
C PRO A 66 -16.89 7.76 -2.90
N VAL A 67 -15.80 7.37 -2.23
CA VAL A 67 -14.60 8.20 -2.07
C VAL A 67 -13.52 7.67 -2.99
N TRP A 68 -13.01 8.54 -3.88
CA TRP A 68 -11.98 8.18 -4.83
C TRP A 68 -10.60 8.64 -4.37
N GLN A 69 -9.61 7.78 -4.57
CA GLN A 69 -8.20 8.04 -4.30
C GLN A 69 -7.36 7.68 -5.51
N LEU A 70 -6.42 8.55 -5.87
CA LEU A 70 -5.44 8.29 -6.92
C LEU A 70 -4.38 7.30 -6.39
N LEU A 71 -4.31 6.11 -6.99
CA LEU A 71 -3.33 5.08 -6.63
C LEU A 71 -2.00 5.26 -7.36
N GLY A 72 -2.04 5.72 -8.61
CA GLY A 72 -0.86 5.91 -9.44
C GLY A 72 -1.18 5.90 -10.93
N PHE A 73 -0.21 5.50 -11.75
CA PHE A 73 -0.27 5.65 -13.19
C PHE A 73 0.21 4.41 -13.95
N ILE A 74 -0.31 4.22 -15.15
CA ILE A 74 0.19 3.29 -16.17
C ILE A 74 0.39 4.04 -17.50
N THR A 75 1.42 3.69 -18.25
CA THR A 75 1.76 4.32 -19.55
C THR A 75 2.19 3.25 -20.56
N ASN A 76 2.44 3.62 -21.82
CA ASN A 76 2.99 2.68 -22.79
C ASN A 76 4.37 2.12 -22.35
N ASP A 77 5.20 2.94 -21.70
CA ASP A 77 6.52 2.52 -21.18
C ASP A 77 6.42 1.71 -19.88
N LYS A 78 5.37 1.97 -19.09
CA LYS A 78 5.06 1.23 -17.85
C LYS A 78 3.61 0.73 -17.91
N PRO A 79 3.35 -0.36 -18.67
CA PRO A 79 1.99 -0.79 -19.00
C PRO A 79 1.30 -1.55 -17.87
N SER A 80 1.93 -1.73 -16.71
CA SER A 80 1.34 -2.40 -15.56
C SER A 80 1.83 -1.82 -14.23
N ALA A 81 0.99 -1.91 -13.20
CA ALA A 81 1.29 -1.49 -11.85
C ALA A 81 0.54 -2.36 -10.82
N ILE A 82 1.12 -2.48 -9.63
CA ILE A 82 0.53 -3.17 -8.48
C ILE A 82 0.30 -2.13 -7.40
N PHE A 83 -0.89 -2.14 -6.80
CA PHE A 83 -1.27 -1.22 -5.74
C PHE A 83 -1.72 -1.97 -4.49
N LYS A 84 -1.28 -1.50 -3.33
CA LYS A 84 -1.78 -1.95 -2.04
C LYS A 84 -3.02 -1.12 -1.72
N ILE A 85 -4.13 -1.80 -1.44
CA ILE A 85 -5.39 -1.13 -1.06
C ILE A 85 -5.74 -1.32 0.41
N SER A 86 -5.13 -2.31 1.08
CA SER A 86 -5.30 -2.50 2.52
C SER A 86 -4.65 -1.34 3.27
N GLY A 87 -5.45 -0.56 4.02
CA GLY A 87 -4.96 0.58 4.80
C GLY A 87 -5.11 1.95 4.13
N LEU A 88 -5.82 2.04 3.00
CA LEU A 88 -6.33 3.31 2.50
C LEU A 88 -7.31 3.90 3.52
N LYS A 89 -7.10 5.16 3.93
CA LYS A 89 -7.91 5.79 4.98
C LYS A 89 -9.16 6.40 4.38
N SER A 90 -10.32 6.06 4.94
CA SER A 90 -11.59 6.74 4.68
C SER A 90 -11.50 8.18 5.16
N GLY A 91 -11.49 9.15 4.25
CA GLY A 91 -11.42 10.58 4.56
C GLY A 91 -10.40 11.39 3.74
N GLU A 92 -9.38 10.74 3.16
CA GLU A 92 -8.49 11.38 2.17
C GLU A 92 -9.13 11.27 0.78
N GLY A 93 -10.30 11.87 0.59
CA GLY A 93 -10.92 11.96 -0.74
C GLY A 93 -10.16 12.97 -1.61
N GLY A 94 -9.65 12.51 -2.74
CA GLY A 94 -8.99 13.38 -3.72
C GLY A 94 -9.97 13.86 -4.80
N ALA A 95 -9.60 14.93 -5.52
CA ALA A 95 -10.30 15.28 -6.75
C ALA A 95 -10.20 14.09 -7.74
N HIS A 96 -11.32 13.72 -8.37
CA HIS A 96 -11.37 12.59 -9.28
C HIS A 96 -12.21 12.91 -10.54
N PRO A 97 -11.89 12.30 -11.70
CA PRO A 97 -12.55 12.59 -12.96
C PRO A 97 -13.83 11.77 -13.19
N PHE A 98 -14.12 10.78 -12.34
CA PHE A 98 -15.32 9.93 -12.43
C PHE A 98 -16.49 10.64 -11.75
N GLY A 99 -17.36 11.32 -12.49
CA GLY A 99 -18.52 12.01 -11.92
C GLY A 99 -19.48 11.09 -11.15
N ALA A 100 -20.61 11.62 -10.68
CA ALA A 100 -21.61 10.86 -9.90
C ALA A 100 -22.18 9.61 -10.62
N MET A 101 -21.96 9.47 -11.92
CA MET A 101 -22.41 8.34 -12.74
C MET A 101 -21.70 7.00 -12.43
N GLY A 102 -20.63 7.00 -11.63
CA GLY A 102 -20.03 5.77 -11.09
C GLY A 102 -20.72 5.25 -9.82
N ALA A 103 -21.61 6.03 -9.20
CA ALA A 103 -22.18 5.78 -7.87
C ALA A 103 -23.25 4.66 -7.80
N GLY A 104 -23.28 3.75 -8.77
CA GLY A 104 -24.13 2.56 -8.74
C GLY A 104 -23.57 1.40 -7.89
N GLY A 105 -22.57 1.67 -7.04
CA GLY A 105 -21.94 0.67 -6.20
C GLY A 105 -22.80 0.34 -4.99
N SER A 106 -23.20 -0.92 -4.87
CA SER A 106 -23.68 -1.46 -3.59
C SER A 106 -22.58 -1.28 -2.51
N PRO A 107 -22.93 -1.13 -1.22
CA PRO A 107 -21.97 -0.88 -0.14
C PRO A 107 -20.87 -1.96 0.02
N SER A 108 -21.00 -3.11 -0.64
CA SER A 108 -20.01 -4.20 -0.68
C SER A 108 -19.10 -4.21 -1.92
N VAL A 109 -19.23 -3.24 -2.83
CA VAL A 109 -18.49 -3.20 -4.10
C VAL A 109 -17.61 -1.96 -4.16
N ALA A 110 -16.29 -2.17 -4.24
CA ALA A 110 -15.35 -1.11 -4.58
C ALA A 110 -15.22 -0.99 -6.11
N GLN A 111 -14.67 0.13 -6.56
CA GLN A 111 -14.41 0.36 -7.97
C GLN A 111 -12.94 0.69 -8.21
N LEU A 112 -12.39 0.17 -9.30
CA LEU A 112 -11.10 0.60 -9.83
C LEU A 112 -11.35 1.36 -11.13
N GLY A 113 -10.96 2.63 -11.16
CA GLY A 113 -11.10 3.50 -12.32
C GLY A 113 -9.78 3.72 -13.04
N VAL A 114 -9.81 3.73 -14.37
CA VAL A 114 -8.70 4.18 -15.22
C VAL A 114 -9.19 5.35 -16.07
N SER A 115 -8.55 6.51 -15.89
CA SER A 115 -8.83 7.75 -16.63
C SER A 115 -7.67 8.02 -17.60
N VAL A 116 -7.96 8.16 -18.88
CA VAL A 116 -6.96 8.45 -19.92
C VAL A 116 -6.70 9.96 -19.96
N GLU A 117 -5.49 10.36 -19.60
CA GLU A 117 -5.12 11.77 -19.41
C GLU A 117 -3.77 12.08 -20.07
N SER A 118 -3.46 13.37 -20.25
CA SER A 118 -2.16 13.76 -20.82
C SER A 118 -1.03 13.45 -19.84
N LEU A 119 0.14 13.04 -20.35
CA LEU A 119 1.31 12.77 -19.50
C LEU A 119 1.74 14.00 -18.68
N GLU A 120 1.51 15.21 -19.21
CA GLU A 120 1.74 16.47 -18.50
C GLU A 120 0.83 16.63 -17.28
N GLN A 121 -0.45 16.26 -17.40
CA GLN A 121 -1.39 16.27 -16.27
C GLN A 121 -1.03 15.21 -15.23
N LEU A 122 -0.67 14.00 -15.68
CA LEU A 122 -0.27 12.92 -14.77
C LEU A 122 0.96 13.32 -13.93
N ALA A 123 1.92 14.01 -14.53
CA ALA A 123 3.13 14.47 -13.85
C ALA A 123 2.86 15.49 -12.72
N GLN A 124 1.73 16.18 -12.76
CA GLN A 124 1.32 17.14 -11.73
C GLN A 124 0.49 16.51 -10.60
N GLN A 125 0.05 15.28 -10.77
CA GLN A 125 -0.77 14.58 -9.78
C GLN A 125 0.10 13.83 -8.78
N ILE A 126 -0.37 13.79 -7.53
CA ILE A 126 0.33 13.11 -6.43
C ILE A 126 -0.53 11.92 -5.98
N PRO A 127 -0.10 10.68 -6.29
CA PRO A 127 -0.76 9.48 -5.78
C PRO A 127 -0.67 9.38 -4.26
N VAL A 128 -1.62 8.68 -3.64
CA VAL A 128 -1.57 8.43 -2.20
C VAL A 128 -0.38 7.53 -1.86
N ALA A 129 0.44 7.96 -0.90
CA ALA A 129 1.70 7.29 -0.57
C ALA A 129 1.50 5.83 -0.10
N SER A 130 0.35 5.52 0.51
CA SER A 130 -0.02 4.17 0.97
C SER A 130 -0.37 3.19 -0.15
N ALA A 131 -0.67 3.68 -1.36
CA ALA A 131 -1.01 2.84 -2.50
C ALA A 131 0.20 2.18 -3.17
N ALA A 132 1.38 2.81 -3.05
CA ALA A 132 2.60 2.26 -3.60
C ALA A 132 3.02 0.99 -2.83
N VAL A 133 3.21 -0.11 -3.56
CA VAL A 133 3.74 -1.35 -2.98
C VAL A 133 5.26 -1.24 -2.85
N SER A 134 5.71 -0.62 -1.77
CA SER A 134 7.12 -0.71 -1.37
C SER A 134 7.31 -1.93 -0.46
N THR A 135 7.84 -3.02 -1.02
CA THR A 135 8.25 -4.20 -0.24
C THR A 135 9.34 -3.85 0.77
N VAL A 136 10.19 -2.87 0.44
CA VAL A 136 11.25 -2.34 1.30
C VAL A 136 10.66 -1.62 2.52
N ASP A 137 9.64 -0.78 2.33
CA ASP A 137 9.03 -0.02 3.44
C ASP A 137 8.27 -0.93 4.42
N SER A 138 7.54 -1.93 3.90
CA SER A 138 6.83 -2.89 4.76
C SER A 138 7.81 -3.76 5.57
N PHE A 139 8.92 -4.16 4.96
CA PHE A 139 9.96 -4.94 5.61
C PHE A 139 10.73 -4.12 6.67
N LEU A 140 11.05 -2.86 6.35
CA LEU A 140 11.67 -1.92 7.29
C LEU A 140 10.78 -1.65 8.50
N GLN A 141 9.49 -1.38 8.28
CA GLN A 141 8.52 -1.17 9.37
C GLN A 141 8.41 -2.39 10.27
N PHE A 142 8.36 -3.60 9.70
CA PHE A 142 8.34 -4.84 10.48
C PHE A 142 9.61 -4.97 11.33
N THR A 143 10.79 -4.75 10.74
CA THR A 143 12.07 -4.92 11.43
C THR A 143 12.26 -3.88 12.54
N GLN A 144 11.86 -2.63 12.31
CA GLN A 144 11.83 -1.57 13.34
C GLN A 144 10.91 -1.95 14.50
N LYS A 145 9.65 -2.34 14.21
CA LYS A 145 8.70 -2.73 15.26
C LYS A 145 9.19 -3.95 16.06
N MET A 146 9.84 -4.91 15.41
CA MET A 146 10.40 -6.08 16.08
C MET A 146 11.55 -5.69 17.03
N LEU A 147 12.46 -4.81 16.60
CA LEU A 147 13.55 -4.30 17.42
C LEU A 147 13.02 -3.56 18.65
N ASP A 148 12.07 -2.65 18.44
CA ASP A 148 11.46 -1.87 19.52
C ASP A 148 10.74 -2.79 20.51
N SER A 149 10.00 -3.79 20.01
CA SER A 149 9.31 -4.77 20.85
C SER A 149 10.30 -5.56 21.72
N LEU A 150 11.41 -6.04 21.16
CA LEU A 150 12.41 -6.79 21.93
C LEU A 150 13.11 -5.92 22.97
N TYR A 151 13.51 -4.70 22.59
CA TYR A 151 14.16 -3.76 23.50
C TYR A 151 13.23 -3.38 24.66
N ASN A 152 11.97 -3.05 24.37
CA ASN A 152 10.97 -2.71 25.39
C ASN A 152 10.68 -3.88 26.34
N PHE A 153 10.59 -5.10 25.80
CA PHE A 153 10.43 -6.30 26.63
C PHE A 153 11.66 -6.53 27.52
N ALA A 154 12.88 -6.52 26.97
CA ALA A 154 14.08 -6.77 27.76
C ALA A 154 14.33 -5.68 28.82
N SER A 155 14.03 -4.42 28.49
CA SER A 155 14.15 -3.30 29.42
C SER A 155 13.13 -3.34 30.56
N SER A 156 11.96 -3.97 30.39
CA SER A 156 11.01 -4.13 31.50
C SER A 156 11.51 -5.09 32.59
N PHE A 157 12.50 -5.94 32.30
CA PHE A 157 13.15 -6.83 33.29
C PHE A 157 14.50 -6.30 33.78
N ALA A 158 14.87 -5.06 33.44
CA ALA A 158 16.13 -4.49 33.88
C ALA A 158 16.12 -4.25 35.39
N LEU A 159 17.00 -4.94 36.11
CA LEU A 159 17.17 -4.84 37.56
C LEU A 159 18.61 -4.48 37.89
N THR A 160 18.79 -3.67 38.93
CA THR A 160 20.11 -3.45 39.53
C THR A 160 20.50 -4.61 40.43
N GLN A 161 21.79 -4.79 40.71
CA GLN A 161 22.27 -5.84 41.62
C GLN A 161 21.60 -5.77 43.01
N ALA A 162 21.24 -4.57 43.47
CA ALA A 162 20.56 -4.37 44.75
C ALA A 162 19.11 -4.90 44.77
N GLN A 163 18.49 -5.09 43.60
CA GLN A 163 17.11 -5.56 43.44
C GLN A 163 17.04 -7.04 43.07
N MET A 164 18.18 -7.69 42.83
CA MET A 164 18.23 -9.10 42.44
C MET A 164 18.02 -10.02 43.64
N THR A 165 17.22 -11.05 43.45
CA THR A 165 17.13 -12.19 44.37
C THR A 165 18.17 -13.25 43.99
N PRO A 166 18.81 -13.94 44.95
CA PRO A 166 19.79 -14.96 44.63
C PRO A 166 19.18 -16.12 43.82
N ASN A 167 19.60 -16.25 42.56
CA ASN A 167 19.22 -17.36 41.69
C ASN A 167 20.45 -17.94 40.98
N PRO A 168 21.11 -18.97 41.54
CA PRO A 168 22.40 -19.46 41.05
C PRO A 168 22.33 -20.24 39.74
N THR A 169 21.13 -20.58 39.24
CA THR A 169 20.95 -21.30 37.97
C THR A 169 20.62 -20.37 36.80
N GLU A 170 20.41 -19.08 37.05
CA GLU A 170 20.00 -18.11 36.04
C GLU A 170 21.18 -17.29 35.53
N THR A 171 21.26 -17.13 34.21
CA THR A 171 22.28 -16.33 33.55
C THR A 171 21.76 -14.92 33.27
N PHE A 172 22.52 -13.91 33.65
CA PHE A 172 22.16 -12.50 33.44
C PHE A 172 23.02 -11.87 32.35
N ILE A 173 22.40 -11.08 31.49
CA ILE A 173 23.09 -10.26 30.48
C ILE A 173 23.07 -8.80 30.98
N PRO A 174 24.21 -8.10 31.03
CA PRO A 174 24.21 -6.68 31.37
C PRO A 174 23.32 -5.90 30.41
N PHE A 175 22.41 -5.08 30.95
CA PHE A 175 21.47 -4.31 30.11
C PHE A 175 22.19 -3.41 29.10
N SER A 176 23.39 -2.92 29.43
CA SER A 176 24.24 -2.14 28.53
C SER A 176 24.65 -2.91 27.26
N CYS A 177 24.74 -4.24 27.30
CA CYS A 177 24.97 -5.07 26.11
C CYS A 177 23.76 -5.06 25.18
N ILE A 178 22.54 -5.13 25.73
CA ILE A 178 21.29 -5.07 24.96
C ILE A 178 21.11 -3.69 24.34
N LEU A 179 21.35 -2.61 25.09
CA LEU A 179 21.29 -1.24 24.56
C LEU A 179 22.27 -1.04 23.40
N LYS A 180 23.54 -1.43 23.58
CA LYS A 180 24.55 -1.35 22.52
C LYS A 180 24.19 -2.19 21.30
N TRP A 181 23.60 -3.37 21.49
CA TRP A 181 23.15 -4.20 20.38
C TRP A 181 22.01 -3.51 19.60
N TYR A 182 21.02 -2.97 20.31
CA TYR A 182 19.88 -2.27 19.72
C TYR A 182 20.33 -1.05 18.89
N GLU A 183 21.16 -0.17 19.45
CA GLU A 183 21.69 1.01 18.74
C GLU A 183 22.48 0.61 17.49
N ASN A 184 23.33 -0.42 17.60
CA ASN A 184 24.11 -0.91 16.46
C ASN A 184 23.22 -1.52 15.37
N PHE A 185 22.20 -2.28 15.76
CA PHE A 185 21.26 -2.87 14.82
C PHE A 185 20.48 -1.79 14.08
N GLN A 186 19.93 -0.80 14.79
CA GLN A 186 19.20 0.32 14.18
C GLN A 186 20.08 1.08 13.19
N ARG A 187 21.33 1.39 13.58
CA ARG A 187 22.29 2.07 12.68
C ARG A 187 22.56 1.28 11.40
N ARG A 188 22.76 -0.04 11.51
CA ARG A 188 22.99 -0.90 10.33
C ARG A 188 21.73 -1.03 9.47
N LEU A 189 20.55 -1.07 10.08
CA LEU A 189 19.26 -1.14 9.38
C LEU A 189 19.00 0.12 8.53
N VAL A 190 19.30 1.30 9.06
CA VAL A 190 19.18 2.57 8.32
C VAL A 190 20.14 2.62 7.12
N GLN A 191 21.36 2.09 7.28
CA GLN A 191 22.36 2.09 6.21
C GLN A 191 22.07 1.04 5.12
N ASN A 192 21.61 -0.15 5.51
CA ASN A 192 21.27 -1.22 4.59
C ASN A 192 20.12 -2.08 5.16
N PRO A 193 18.89 -1.94 4.65
CA PRO A 193 17.73 -2.71 5.12
C PRO A 193 17.90 -4.24 5.07
N ASN A 194 18.81 -4.76 4.24
CA ASN A 194 19.06 -6.19 4.04
C ASN A 194 20.38 -6.68 4.68
N PHE A 195 21.02 -5.91 5.57
CA PHE A 195 22.33 -6.27 6.14
C PHE A 195 22.39 -7.62 6.86
N TRP A 196 21.25 -8.12 7.33
CA TRP A 196 21.11 -9.34 8.13
C TRP A 196 20.79 -10.58 7.28
N LYS A 197 20.55 -10.42 5.96
CA LYS A 197 20.24 -11.53 5.04
C LYS A 197 21.47 -12.28 4.50
N ASN A 198 22.68 -11.74 4.72
CA ASN A 198 23.94 -12.33 4.26
C ASN A 198 24.95 -12.40 5.41
#